data_AF-A0A1B3PGK0-F1
#
_entry.id   AF-A0A1B3PGK0-F1
#
_cell.length_a   1.000
_cell.length_b   1.000
_cell.length_c   1.000
_cell.angle_alpha   90.00
_cell.angle_beta   90.00
_cell.angle_gamma   90.00
#
_symmetry.space_group_name_H-M   'P 1'
#
loop_
_entity.id
_entity.type
_entity.pdbx_description
1 polymer ?
#
loop_
_entity_poly.entity_id
_entity_poly.type
_entity_poly.pdbx_seq_one_letter_code
_entity_poly.pdbx_strand_id
1 'polypeptide(L)'
;MPPKAITPPVKVKTRGGLDATIFEIDPGDLQDGISGTVYTPAMGEITKSWSEAGICSNASHDLNIDPHDPVVAAVIGQLRAARLQ
;
A
#
# COMPACT_ATOMS: atom_id res chain seq x y z
N MET A 1 16.99 1.74 -4.35
CA MET A 1 17.15 0.62 -3.38
C MET A 1 16.26 -0.53 -3.84
N PRO A 2 16.55 -1.79 -3.48
CA PRO A 2 15.64 -2.89 -3.79
C PRO A 2 14.34 -2.82 -2.95
N PRO A 3 13.25 -3.45 -3.43
CA PRO A 3 12.05 -3.65 -2.62
C PRO A 3 12.32 -4.40 -1.32
N LYS A 4 11.50 -4.14 -0.31
CA LYS A 4 11.58 -4.71 1.03
C LYS A 4 10.22 -5.27 1.46
N ALA A 5 10.19 -6.57 1.75
CA ALA A 5 9.02 -7.24 2.28
C ALA A 5 8.61 -6.73 3.67
N ILE A 6 7.31 -6.69 3.94
CA ILE A 6 6.70 -6.40 5.23
C ILE A 6 6.25 -7.72 5.87
N THR A 7 6.84 -8.05 7.02
CA THR A 7 6.57 -9.31 7.74
C THR A 7 6.21 -9.02 9.21
N PRO A 8 5.01 -9.40 9.68
CA PRO A 8 3.92 -10.00 8.91
C PRO A 8 3.27 -8.98 7.93
N PRO A 9 2.61 -9.44 6.84
CA PRO A 9 1.83 -8.56 5.99
C PRO A 9 0.75 -7.81 6.76
N VAL A 10 0.44 -6.61 6.30
CA VAL A 10 -0.37 -5.64 7.01
C VAL A 10 -1.76 -5.58 6.39
N LYS A 11 -2.79 -5.91 7.17
CA LYS A 11 -4.19 -5.87 6.73
C LYS A 11 -4.78 -4.49 6.97
N VAL A 12 -5.42 -3.93 5.94
CA VAL A 12 -6.05 -2.61 5.96
C VAL A 12 -7.37 -2.64 5.20
N LYS A 13 -8.14 -1.55 5.29
CA LYS A 13 -9.32 -1.34 4.45
C LYS A 13 -9.03 -0.27 3.41
N THR A 14 -9.53 -0.46 2.20
CA THR A 14 -9.60 0.63 1.21
C THR A 14 -10.68 1.63 1.61
N ARG A 15 -10.69 2.82 1.00
CA ARG A 15 -11.72 3.84 1.22
C ARG A 15 -13.13 3.35 0.85
N GLY A 16 -13.23 2.48 -0.14
CA GLY A 16 -14.46 1.79 -0.52
C GLY A 16 -14.86 0.62 0.39
N GLY A 17 -14.10 0.34 1.45
CA GLY A 17 -14.40 -0.70 2.44
C GLY A 17 -13.94 -2.11 2.07
N LEU A 18 -13.18 -2.27 0.98
CA LEU A 18 -12.61 -3.57 0.58
C LEU A 18 -11.42 -3.95 1.47
N ASP A 19 -11.22 -5.25 1.65
CA ASP A 19 -10.05 -5.78 2.35
C ASP A 19 -8.80 -5.65 1.47
N ALA A 20 -7.73 -5.14 2.04
CA ALA A 20 -6.43 -5.05 1.40
C ALA A 20 -5.32 -5.57 2.31
N THR A 21 -4.28 -6.12 1.70
CA THR A 21 -3.08 -6.61 2.41
C THR A 21 -1.84 -6.01 1.79
N ILE A 22 -1.08 -5.23 2.56
CA ILE A 22 0.21 -4.67 2.16
C ILE A 22 1.31 -5.67 2.53
N PHE A 23 2.20 -5.99 1.59
CA PHE A 23 3.25 -7.00 1.80
C PHE A 23 4.66 -6.50 1.46
N GLU A 24 4.80 -5.33 0.84
CA GLU A 24 6.10 -4.83 0.39
C GLU A 24 6.12 -3.29 0.30
N ILE A 25 7.29 -2.71 0.50
CA ILE A 25 7.60 -1.32 0.14
C ILE A 25 8.77 -1.30 -0.84
N ASP A 26 8.70 -0.44 -1.86
CA ASP A 26 9.80 -0.18 -2.78
C ASP A 26 10.26 1.28 -2.65
N PRO A 27 11.39 1.54 -1.95
CA PRO A 27 11.94 2.89 -1.84
C PRO A 27 12.42 3.46 -3.19
N GLY A 28 12.72 2.58 -4.17
CA GLY A 28 13.13 2.97 -5.51
C GLY A 28 11.97 3.38 -6.42
N ASP A 29 10.75 2.89 -6.16
CA ASP A 29 9.54 3.36 -6.85
C ASP A 29 9.12 4.70 -6.23
N LEU A 30 9.38 5.79 -6.97
CA LEU A 30 9.06 7.15 -6.54
C LEU A 30 7.57 7.49 -6.66
N GLN A 31 6.81 6.72 -7.42
CA GLN A 31 5.39 6.95 -7.65
C GLN A 31 4.55 6.17 -6.64
N ASP A 32 4.64 4.84 -6.64
CA ASP A 32 3.79 3.95 -5.86
C ASP A 32 4.63 2.92 -5.05
N GLY A 33 5.47 3.43 -4.15
CA GLY A 33 6.39 2.63 -3.33
C GLY A 33 5.79 1.73 -2.25
N ILE A 34 4.47 1.48 -2.25
CA ILE A 34 3.79 0.56 -1.33
C ILE A 34 3.04 -0.47 -2.16
N SER A 35 3.32 -1.76 -1.97
CA SER A 35 2.73 -2.86 -2.75
C SER A 35 1.89 -3.80 -1.88
N GLY A 36 0.78 -4.26 -2.44
CA GLY A 36 -0.18 -5.10 -1.74
C GLY A 36 -1.20 -5.76 -2.68
N THR A 37 -2.18 -6.44 -2.10
CA THR A 37 -3.36 -6.95 -2.80
C THR A 37 -4.63 -6.30 -2.25
N VAL A 38 -5.65 -6.18 -3.09
CA VAL A 38 -7.03 -5.88 -2.67
C VAL A 38 -7.89 -7.08 -3.02
N TYR A 39 -8.69 -7.56 -2.07
CA TYR A 39 -9.69 -8.58 -2.32
C TYR A 39 -10.96 -7.94 -2.87
N THR A 40 -11.37 -8.39 -4.06
CA THR A 40 -12.64 -8.03 -4.68
C THR A 40 -13.51 -9.28 -4.84
N PRO A 41 -14.83 -9.22 -4.58
CA PRO A 41 -15.70 -10.37 -4.80
C PRO A 41 -15.72 -10.86 -6.26
N ALA A 42 -15.53 -9.95 -7.22
CA ALA A 42 -15.63 -10.25 -8.65
C ALA A 42 -14.35 -10.87 -9.24
N MET A 43 -13.17 -10.49 -8.74
CA MET A 43 -11.88 -10.88 -9.35
C MET A 43 -10.93 -11.60 -8.39
N GLY A 44 -11.29 -11.76 -7.11
CA GLY A 44 -10.39 -12.26 -6.09
C GLY A 44 -9.35 -11.22 -5.67
N GLU A 45 -8.16 -11.68 -5.28
CA GLU A 45 -7.03 -10.81 -4.92
C GLU A 45 -6.39 -10.20 -6.17
N ILE A 46 -6.28 -8.88 -6.19
CA ILE A 46 -5.65 -8.12 -7.28
C ILE A 46 -4.48 -7.34 -6.71
N THR A 47 -3.30 -7.47 -7.30
CA THR A 47 -2.13 -6.66 -6.93
C THR A 47 -2.38 -5.18 -7.22
N LYS A 48 -2.06 -4.34 -6.23
CA LYS A 48 -2.15 -2.89 -6.29
C LYS A 48 -0.93 -2.27 -5.64
N SER A 49 -0.65 -1.04 -6.04
CA SER A 49 0.36 -0.21 -5.45
C SER A 49 -0.22 1.14 -5.04
N TRP A 50 0.37 1.76 -4.03
CA TRP A 50 -0.04 3.04 -3.49
C TRP A 50 1.16 3.96 -3.26
N SER A 51 0.94 5.24 -3.50
CA SER A 51 1.85 6.32 -3.10
C SER A 51 1.85 6.55 -1.59
N GLU A 52 2.77 7.40 -1.11
CA GLU A 52 2.79 7.87 0.29
C GLU A 52 1.54 8.65 0.72
N ALA A 53 0.72 9.10 -0.24
CA ALA A 53 -0.56 9.75 0.03
C ALA A 53 -1.73 8.73 0.14
N GLY A 54 -1.44 7.43 0.06
CA GLY A 54 -2.45 6.37 0.04
C GLY A 54 -3.24 6.30 -1.27
N ILE A 55 -2.78 6.96 -2.33
CA ILE A 55 -3.45 6.97 -3.63
C ILE A 55 -3.02 5.76 -4.44
N CYS A 56 -3.99 5.00 -4.95
CA CYS A 56 -3.77 3.95 -5.94
C CYS A 56 -3.85 4.57 -7.34
N SER A 57 -2.68 4.87 -7.94
CA SER A 57 -2.57 5.70 -9.15
C SER A 57 -3.39 5.23 -10.36
N ASN A 58 -3.52 3.91 -10.54
CA ASN A 58 -4.14 3.29 -11.71
C ASN A 58 -5.49 2.64 -11.39
N ALA A 59 -6.26 3.22 -10.46
CA ALA A 59 -7.52 2.64 -10.02
C ALA A 59 -8.55 3.67 -9.52
N SER A 60 -9.77 3.20 -9.23
CA SER A 60 -10.82 4.03 -8.61
C SER A 60 -10.35 4.59 -7.27
N HIS A 61 -10.85 5.77 -6.90
CA HIS A 61 -10.65 6.37 -5.57
C HIS A 61 -11.09 5.45 -4.43
N ASP A 62 -12.02 4.52 -4.68
CA ASP A 62 -12.46 3.52 -3.71
C ASP A 62 -11.34 2.54 -3.30
N LEU A 63 -10.30 2.41 -4.13
CA LEU A 63 -9.14 1.57 -3.88
C LEU A 63 -8.00 2.30 -3.17
N ASN A 64 -8.13 3.61 -2.92
CA ASN A 64 -7.18 4.32 -2.07
C ASN A 64 -7.22 3.75 -0.65
N ILE A 65 -6.10 3.84 0.05
CA ILE A 65 -6.01 3.57 1.49
C ILE A 65 -5.92 4.90 2.23
N ASP A 66 -6.34 4.94 3.49
CA ASP A 66 -6.24 6.15 4.29
C ASP A 66 -4.79 6.30 4.82
N PRO A 67 -4.01 7.31 4.37
CA PRO A 67 -2.66 7.51 4.88
C PRO A 67 -2.62 7.93 6.37
N HIS A 68 -3.77 8.30 6.95
CA HIS A 68 -3.89 8.65 8.36
C HIS A 68 -4.29 7.48 9.25
N ASP A 69 -4.68 6.34 8.67
CA ASP A 69 -4.86 5.11 9.45
C ASP A 69 -3.51 4.79 10.14
N PRO A 70 -3.47 4.55 11.46
CA PRO A 70 -2.21 4.36 12.18
C PRO A 70 -1.31 3.26 11.61
N VAL A 71 -1.93 2.23 11.05
CA VAL A 71 -1.22 1.07 10.49
C VAL A 71 -0.63 1.44 9.11
N VAL A 72 -1.39 2.14 8.26
CA VAL A 72 -0.90 2.66 6.97
C VAL A 72 0.18 3.72 7.18
N ALA A 73 0.00 4.62 8.14
CA ALA A 73 0.96 5.65 8.49
C ALA A 73 2.31 5.05 8.92
N ALA A 74 2.29 3.94 9.66
CA ALA A 74 3.50 3.20 10.04
C ALA A 74 4.23 2.61 8.81
N VAL A 75 3.50 2.10 7.81
CA VAL A 75 4.07 1.62 6.54
C VAL A 75 4.70 2.77 5.76
N ILE A 76 4.00 3.90 5.62
CA ILE A 76 4.53 5.11 4.95
C ILE A 76 5.79 5.61 5.65
N GLY A 77 5.81 5.58 6.99
CA GLY A 77 6.99 5.92 7.78
C GLY A 77 8.20 5.04 7.46
N GLN A 78 7.99 3.73 7.28
CA GLN A 78 9.05 2.80 6.88
C GLN A 78 9.57 3.08 5.47
N LEU A 79 8.68 3.36 4.52
CA LEU A 79 9.06 3.73 3.15
C LEU A 79 9.92 5.00 3.13
N ARG A 80 9.49 6.05 3.84
CA ARG A 80 10.24 7.31 3.95
C ARG A 80 11.60 7.11 4.60
N ALA A 81 11.66 6.36 5.69
CA ALA A 81 12.92 6.08 6.38
C ALA A 81 13.90 5.32 5.48
N ALA A 82 13.40 4.39 4.66
CA ALA A 82 14.23 3.66 3.71
C ALA A 82 14.78 4.57 2.60
N ARG A 83 14.00 5.54 2.08
CA ARG A 83 14.46 6.49 1.05
C ARG A 83 15.60 7.42 1.48
N LEU A 84 15.78 7.61 2.79
CA LEU A 84 16.83 8.47 3.35
C LEU A 84 18.17 7.76 3.57
N GLN A 85 18.24 6.45 3.30
CA GLN A 85 19.43 5.61 3.44
C GLN A 85 20.14 5.43 2.09
#